data_AF-A0A3B2W8B1-F1
#
_entry.id   AF-A0A3B2W8B1-F1
#
_cell.length_a   1.000
_cell.length_b   1.000
_cell.length_c   1.000
_cell.angle_alpha   90.00
_cell.angle_beta   90.00
_cell.angle_gamma   90.00
#
_symmetry.space_group_name_H-M   'P 1'
#
loop_
_entity.id
_entity.type
_entity.pdbx_description
1 polymer ?
#
loop_
_entity_poly.entity_id
_entity_poly.type
_entity_poly.pdbx_seq_one_letter_code
_entity_poly.pdbx_strand_id
1 'polypeptide(L)'
;MKMAIRKKCLILELTVFLCVELYAQYEDQNMTCRLMRKFNLTGYVEAENHHFVIGGQFPVHYRTIPTSDSDEEPESPMCEGFNFRGFRWMKTMIHTIKEINERKDILPEHTLGYQIFDNCFSTTKAMESSMVFLTGQDEYKPKWRNSTGKYLIGIIGAGGSTMSLAGARILLLNDVVQES
;
A
#
# COMPACT_ATOMS: atom_id res chain seq x y z
N MET A 1 -3.93 64.30 4.15
CA MET A 1 -3.39 63.55 2.99
C MET A 1 -2.63 62.26 3.34
N LYS A 2 -1.99 62.12 4.52
CA LYS A 2 -1.20 60.92 4.89
C LYS A 2 -2.03 59.68 5.33
N MET A 3 -3.20 59.86 5.93
CA MET A 3 -4.08 58.74 6.37
C MET A 3 -4.72 57.97 5.22
N ALA A 4 -5.08 58.66 4.12
CA ALA A 4 -5.69 58.02 2.95
C ALA A 4 -4.70 57.09 2.21
N ILE A 5 -3.40 57.45 2.22
CA ILE A 5 -2.33 56.66 1.61
C ILE A 5 -2.06 55.39 2.43
N ARG A 6 -2.02 55.49 3.77
CA ARG A 6 -1.89 54.30 4.65
C ARG A 6 -3.05 53.32 4.51
N LYS A 7 -4.30 53.81 4.42
CA LYS A 7 -5.47 52.94 4.21
C LYS A 7 -5.43 52.26 2.83
N LYS A 8 -5.02 52.97 1.78
CA LYS A 8 -4.86 52.39 0.44
C LYS A 8 -3.78 51.31 0.39
N CYS A 9 -2.66 51.52 1.09
CA CYS A 9 -1.59 50.53 1.18
C CYS A 9 -2.06 49.26 1.92
N LEU A 10 -2.76 49.43 3.05
CA LEU A 10 -3.30 48.31 3.83
C LEU A 10 -4.30 47.47 3.03
N ILE A 11 -5.17 48.12 2.24
CA ILE A 11 -6.12 47.43 1.36
C ILE A 11 -5.39 46.67 0.25
N LEU A 12 -4.36 47.28 -0.36
CA LEU A 12 -3.57 46.62 -1.41
C LEU A 12 -2.87 45.38 -0.88
N GLU A 13 -2.25 45.46 0.30
CA GLU A 13 -1.60 44.29 0.91
C GLU A 13 -2.61 43.21 1.27
N LEU A 14 -3.77 43.57 1.83
CA LEU A 14 -4.83 42.59 2.13
C LEU A 14 -5.34 41.90 0.86
N THR A 15 -5.47 42.63 -0.26
CA THR A 15 -5.87 42.02 -1.54
C THR A 15 -4.81 41.10 -2.13
N VAL A 16 -3.52 41.43 -1.96
CA VAL A 16 -2.43 40.56 -2.39
C VAL A 16 -2.39 39.29 -1.54
N PHE A 17 -2.54 39.41 -0.21
CA PHE A 17 -2.62 38.24 0.69
C PHE A 17 -3.80 37.33 0.35
N LEU A 18 -5.00 37.89 0.17
CA LEU A 18 -6.18 37.11 -0.22
C LEU A 18 -6.02 36.47 -1.60
N CYS A 19 -5.40 37.17 -2.56
CA CYS A 19 -5.06 36.58 -3.86
C CYS A 19 -4.05 35.44 -3.70
N VAL A 20 -3.02 35.58 -2.88
CA VAL A 20 -2.03 34.52 -2.65
C VAL A 20 -2.67 33.29 -1.98
N GLU A 21 -3.56 33.48 -1.00
CA GLU A 21 -4.32 32.39 -0.39
C GLU A 21 -5.25 31.69 -1.40
N LEU A 22 -5.95 32.47 -2.23
CA LEU A 22 -6.80 31.94 -3.31
C LEU A 22 -5.99 31.20 -4.38
N TYR A 23 -4.81 31.70 -4.77
CA TYR A 23 -3.91 31.04 -5.72
C TYR A 23 -3.31 29.77 -5.12
N ALA A 24 -2.93 29.78 -3.84
CA ALA A 24 -2.42 28.60 -3.15
C ALA A 24 -3.48 27.48 -3.05
N GLN A 25 -4.77 27.83 -2.93
CA GLN A 25 -5.87 26.86 -3.02
C GLN A 25 -6.15 26.37 -4.45
N TYR A 26 -5.75 27.12 -5.48
CA TYR A 26 -6.00 26.79 -6.88
C TYR A 26 -4.97 25.81 -7.47
N GLU A 27 -3.75 25.76 -6.91
CA GLU A 27 -2.67 24.89 -7.41
C GLU A 27 -2.79 23.42 -6.95
N ASP A 28 -3.76 23.08 -6.09
CA ASP A 28 -4.12 21.68 -5.79
C ASP A 28 -5.09 21.10 -6.84
N GLN A 29 -4.83 21.37 -8.12
CA GLN A 29 -5.44 20.64 -9.23
C GLN A 29 -4.82 19.24 -9.29
N ASN A 30 -5.37 18.31 -8.49
CA ASN A 30 -5.54 16.89 -8.82
C ASN A 30 -4.34 16.18 -9.49
N MET A 31 -3.13 16.34 -8.96
CA MET A 31 -1.98 15.51 -9.35
C MET A 31 -2.21 14.09 -8.83
N THR A 32 -2.98 13.31 -9.57
CA THR A 32 -3.31 11.92 -9.22
C THR A 32 -2.11 11.02 -9.53
N CYS A 33 -1.37 10.65 -8.48
CA CYS A 33 -0.33 9.63 -8.60
C CYS A 33 -0.99 8.26 -8.71
N ARG A 34 -0.72 7.53 -9.80
CA ARG A 34 -1.18 6.16 -9.98
C ARG A 34 -0.03 5.27 -10.36
N LEU A 35 -0.16 3.99 -10.04
CA LEU A 35 0.80 2.99 -10.47
C LEU A 35 0.82 2.95 -12.01
N MET A 36 2.02 3.04 -12.59
CA MET A 36 2.19 3.11 -14.05
C MET A 36 1.85 1.78 -14.75
N ARG A 37 1.87 0.67 -14.01
CA ARG A 37 1.65 -0.68 -14.54
C ARG A 37 0.85 -1.52 -13.58
N LYS A 38 0.18 -2.53 -14.11
CA LYS A 38 -0.47 -3.56 -13.30
C LYS A 38 0.49 -4.73 -13.08
N PHE A 39 0.62 -5.16 -11.84
CA PHE A 39 1.43 -6.33 -11.50
C PHE A 39 0.57 -7.59 -11.48
N ASN A 40 1.11 -8.69 -12.00
CA ASN A 40 0.47 -10.00 -11.95
C ASN A 40 0.78 -10.65 -10.60
N LEU A 41 -0.03 -10.31 -9.59
CA LEU A 41 0.10 -10.84 -8.24
C LEU A 41 -0.97 -11.89 -7.99
N THR A 42 -0.55 -13.03 -7.46
CA THR A 42 -1.45 -14.05 -6.92
C THR A 42 -1.50 -13.92 -5.42
N GLY A 43 -2.66 -14.20 -4.83
CA GLY A 43 -2.88 -13.92 -3.43
C GLY A 43 -4.24 -14.35 -2.91
N TYR A 44 -4.44 -14.10 -1.63
CA TYR A 44 -5.67 -14.42 -0.90
C TYR A 44 -6.15 -13.16 -0.19
N VAL A 45 -7.41 -12.83 -0.34
CA VAL A 45 -7.98 -11.58 0.18
C VAL A 45 -9.28 -11.88 0.89
N GLU A 46 -9.37 -11.43 2.14
CA GLU A 46 -10.59 -11.39 2.94
C GLU A 46 -10.58 -10.09 3.72
N ALA A 47 -11.03 -9.03 3.07
CA ALA A 47 -11.01 -7.66 3.63
C ALA A 47 -12.42 -7.06 3.74
N GLU A 48 -13.38 -7.59 2.97
CA GLU A 48 -14.77 -7.16 3.05
C GLU A 48 -15.32 -7.42 4.45
N ASN A 49 -16.20 -6.54 4.94
CA ASN A 49 -16.81 -6.63 6.27
C ASN A 49 -15.84 -6.61 7.47
N HIS A 50 -14.55 -6.33 7.24
CA HIS A 50 -13.56 -6.14 8.31
C HIS A 50 -13.24 -4.65 8.51
N HIS A 51 -12.81 -4.31 9.73
CA HIS A 51 -12.47 -2.94 10.13
C HIS A 51 -11.05 -2.57 9.69
N PHE A 52 -10.11 -3.48 9.92
CA PHE A 52 -8.69 -3.33 9.61
C PHE A 52 -8.20 -4.51 8.79
N VAL A 53 -7.10 -4.34 8.07
CA VAL A 53 -6.45 -5.38 7.27
C VAL A 53 -4.99 -5.49 7.66
N ILE A 54 -4.53 -6.72 7.84
CA ILE A 54 -3.10 -7.04 7.91
C ILE A 54 -2.67 -7.55 6.53
N GLY A 55 -1.62 -6.94 5.99
CA GLY A 55 -0.99 -7.40 4.76
C GLY A 55 -0.07 -8.61 5.02
N GLY A 56 0.06 -9.49 4.04
CA GLY A 56 0.97 -10.64 4.13
C GLY A 56 1.79 -10.84 2.85
N GLN A 57 3.06 -11.20 3.01
CA GLN A 57 3.96 -11.59 1.92
C GLN A 57 4.57 -12.96 2.25
N PHE A 58 4.15 -14.02 1.55
CA PHE A 58 4.66 -15.37 1.80
C PHE A 58 5.18 -16.02 0.51
N PRO A 59 6.23 -16.85 0.58
CA PRO A 59 6.73 -17.59 -0.58
C PRO A 59 5.89 -18.85 -0.79
N VAL A 60 4.67 -18.70 -1.29
CA VAL A 60 3.78 -19.83 -1.63
C VAL A 60 4.33 -20.62 -2.82
N HIS A 61 5.09 -19.96 -3.70
CA HIS A 61 5.92 -20.60 -4.71
C HIS A 61 7.43 -20.37 -4.48
N TYR A 62 8.28 -21.21 -5.08
CA TYR A 62 9.74 -21.18 -4.91
C TYR A 62 10.46 -20.20 -5.83
N ARG A 63 9.88 -19.89 -6.99
CA ARG A 63 10.54 -19.03 -7.97
C ARG A 63 9.56 -18.36 -8.92
N THR A 64 10.06 -17.35 -9.61
CA THR A 64 9.41 -16.75 -10.77
C THR A 64 9.86 -17.45 -12.06
N ILE A 65 8.98 -17.48 -13.06
CA ILE A 65 9.29 -17.87 -14.44
C ILE A 65 9.21 -16.65 -15.35
N PRO A 66 10.12 -16.50 -16.32
CA PRO A 66 10.08 -15.38 -17.25
C PRO A 66 8.80 -15.44 -18.08
N THR A 67 8.18 -14.27 -18.29
CA THR A 67 7.22 -14.04 -19.36
C THR A 67 7.99 -13.96 -20.69
N SER A 68 7.36 -14.31 -21.81
CA SER A 68 8.02 -14.50 -23.12
C SER A 68 8.97 -13.37 -23.51
N ASP A 69 10.08 -13.70 -24.18
CA ASP A 69 11.13 -12.78 -24.66
C ASP A 69 10.69 -11.94 -25.89
N SER A 70 9.45 -11.48 -25.93
CA SER A 70 8.96 -10.58 -26.99
C SER A 70 9.50 -9.16 -26.79
N ASP A 71 9.74 -8.41 -27.88
CA ASP A 71 10.03 -6.96 -27.87
C ASP A 71 8.84 -6.09 -27.36
N GLU A 72 7.87 -6.72 -26.70
CA GLU A 72 6.68 -6.10 -26.13
C GLU A 72 6.97 -5.58 -24.72
N GLU A 73 6.01 -4.84 -24.14
CA GLU A 73 6.18 -4.32 -22.79
C GLU A 73 6.42 -5.44 -21.77
N PRO A 74 7.40 -5.30 -20.87
CA PRO A 74 7.75 -6.35 -19.93
C PRO A 74 6.61 -6.59 -18.93
N GLU A 75 6.10 -7.81 -18.94
CA GLU A 75 5.07 -8.26 -18.01
C GLU A 75 5.67 -8.71 -16.67
N SER A 76 4.83 -8.65 -15.64
CA SER A 76 5.19 -9.14 -14.31
C SER A 76 5.27 -10.68 -14.33
N PRO A 77 6.39 -11.28 -13.88
CA PRO A 77 6.65 -12.71 -14.11
C PRO A 77 5.67 -13.61 -13.36
N MET A 78 5.39 -14.81 -13.86
CA MET A 78 4.53 -15.76 -13.16
C MET A 78 5.32 -16.55 -12.11
N CYS A 79 4.62 -17.27 -11.23
CA CYS A 79 5.23 -18.03 -10.14
C CYS A 79 5.11 -19.53 -10.36
N GLU A 80 6.12 -20.29 -9.95
CA GLU A 80 6.20 -21.73 -10.17
C GLU A 80 6.85 -22.46 -8.97
N GLY A 81 6.45 -23.73 -8.81
CA GLY A 81 7.00 -24.64 -7.80
C GLY A 81 6.37 -24.38 -6.45
N PHE A 82 5.23 -25.04 -6.19
CA PHE A 82 4.48 -24.85 -4.96
C PHE A 82 5.32 -25.21 -3.71
N ASN A 83 5.37 -24.30 -2.75
CA ASN A 83 6.10 -24.42 -1.51
C ASN A 83 5.13 -24.64 -0.34
N PHE A 84 4.95 -25.91 0.04
CA PHE A 84 4.09 -26.30 1.17
C PHE A 84 4.44 -25.61 2.48
N ARG A 85 5.74 -25.31 2.72
CA ARG A 85 6.18 -24.62 3.95
C ARG A 85 5.73 -23.18 3.96
N GLY A 86 5.90 -22.46 2.84
CA GLY A 86 5.44 -21.08 2.69
C GLY A 86 3.91 -20.98 2.75
N PHE A 87 3.21 -21.92 2.10
CA PHE A 87 1.76 -22.03 2.21
C PHE A 87 1.29 -22.25 3.65
N ARG A 88 1.99 -23.09 4.43
CA ARG A 88 1.68 -23.29 5.84
C ARG A 88 1.85 -21.99 6.65
N TRP A 89 2.90 -21.21 6.42
CA TRP A 89 3.10 -19.91 7.09
C TRP A 89 1.96 -18.94 6.79
N MET A 90 1.54 -18.86 5.52
CA MET A 90 0.38 -18.07 5.14
C MET A 90 -0.89 -18.54 5.86
N LYS A 91 -1.15 -19.85 5.89
CA LYS A 91 -2.30 -20.42 6.60
C LYS A 91 -2.25 -20.15 8.09
N THR A 92 -1.06 -20.09 8.70
CA THR A 92 -0.88 -19.67 10.10
C THR A 92 -1.37 -18.24 10.32
N MET A 93 -0.98 -17.28 9.46
CA MET A 93 -1.49 -15.91 9.56
C MET A 93 -3.02 -15.85 9.48
N ILE A 94 -3.62 -16.53 8.50
CA ILE A 94 -5.09 -16.59 8.34
C ILE A 94 -5.75 -17.18 9.60
N HIS A 95 -5.18 -18.26 10.14
CA HIS A 95 -5.70 -18.92 11.33
C HIS A 95 -5.59 -18.04 12.57
N THR A 96 -4.46 -17.38 12.78
CA THR A 96 -4.26 -16.46 13.91
C THR A 96 -5.20 -15.27 13.84
N ILE A 97 -5.45 -14.71 12.66
CA ILE A 97 -6.44 -13.63 12.48
C ILE A 97 -7.84 -14.10 12.89
N LYS A 98 -8.22 -15.33 12.49
CA LYS A 98 -9.49 -15.92 12.92
C LYS A 98 -9.57 -16.04 14.45
N GLU A 99 -8.53 -16.57 15.10
CA GLU A 99 -8.50 -16.69 16.56
C GLU A 99 -8.59 -15.32 17.26
N ILE A 100 -7.93 -14.28 16.72
CA ILE A 100 -8.02 -12.92 17.26
C ILE A 100 -9.47 -12.40 17.16
N ASN A 101 -10.12 -12.58 16.01
CA ASN A 101 -11.51 -12.14 15.81
C ASN A 101 -12.51 -12.88 16.71
N GLU A 102 -12.19 -14.10 17.18
CA GLU A 102 -13.02 -14.85 18.13
C GLU A 102 -12.80 -14.41 19.60
N ARG A 103 -11.70 -13.68 19.87
CA ARG A 103 -11.32 -13.22 21.20
C ARG A 103 -11.81 -11.80 21.50
N LYS A 104 -12.67 -11.68 22.50
CA LYS A 104 -13.23 -10.38 22.96
C LYS A 104 -12.26 -9.51 23.76
N ASP A 105 -11.10 -10.04 24.14
CA ASP A 105 -10.15 -9.39 25.03
C ASP A 105 -8.93 -8.78 24.31
N ILE A 106 -8.66 -9.17 23.06
CA ILE A 106 -7.57 -8.60 22.25
C ILE A 106 -8.05 -7.38 21.46
N LEU A 107 -9.18 -7.53 20.75
CA LEU A 107 -9.70 -6.51 19.86
C LEU A 107 -11.23 -6.45 19.97
N PRO A 108 -11.76 -5.93 21.10
CA PRO A 108 -13.20 -5.81 21.28
C PRO A 108 -13.81 -4.94 20.18
N GLU A 109 -14.98 -5.33 19.69
CA GLU A 109 -15.80 -4.56 18.72
C GLU A 109 -15.19 -4.32 17.34
N HIS A 110 -13.97 -4.78 17.07
CA HIS A 110 -13.35 -4.68 15.76
C HIS A 110 -12.92 -6.05 15.22
N THR A 111 -12.72 -6.10 13.92
CA THR A 111 -12.39 -7.33 13.19
C THR A 111 -11.25 -7.08 12.22
N LEU A 112 -10.36 -8.06 12.11
CA LEU A 112 -9.21 -8.07 11.25
C LEU A 112 -9.48 -8.92 10.01
N GLY A 113 -9.32 -8.33 8.84
CA GLY A 113 -9.20 -9.03 7.58
C GLY A 113 -7.74 -9.21 7.18
N TYR A 114 -7.52 -9.79 6.01
CA TYR A 114 -6.19 -9.95 5.44
C TYR A 114 -6.16 -9.69 3.95
N GLN A 115 -4.99 -9.27 3.50
CA GLN A 115 -4.63 -9.26 2.09
C GLN A 115 -3.23 -9.84 1.96
N ILE A 116 -3.13 -10.98 1.30
CA ILE A 116 -1.89 -11.74 1.24
C ILE A 116 -1.47 -11.90 -0.22
N PHE A 117 -0.21 -11.64 -0.52
CA PHE A 117 0.39 -11.87 -1.82
C PHE A 117 1.49 -12.93 -1.75
N ASP A 118 1.55 -13.75 -2.80
CA ASP A 118 2.67 -14.65 -3.02
C ASP A 118 3.87 -13.86 -3.56
N ASN A 119 4.99 -13.92 -2.84
CA ASN A 119 6.23 -13.28 -3.28
C ASN A 119 7.13 -14.21 -4.09
N CYS A 120 6.78 -15.50 -4.21
CA CYS A 120 7.45 -16.47 -5.07
C CYS A 120 8.97 -16.57 -4.81
N PHE A 121 9.38 -16.23 -3.59
CA PHE A 121 10.76 -16.07 -3.16
C PHE A 121 11.60 -15.11 -4.05
N SER A 122 10.95 -14.09 -4.61
CA SER A 122 11.53 -13.10 -5.52
C SER A 122 11.43 -11.68 -4.95
N THR A 123 12.55 -10.97 -4.96
CA THR A 123 12.63 -9.56 -4.54
C THR A 123 11.72 -8.68 -5.38
N THR A 124 11.63 -8.91 -6.69
CA THR A 124 10.77 -8.12 -7.58
C THR A 124 9.30 -8.28 -7.19
N LYS A 125 8.84 -9.50 -6.96
CA LYS A 125 7.46 -9.78 -6.51
C LYS A 125 7.15 -9.18 -5.13
N ALA A 126 8.12 -9.19 -4.22
CA ALA A 126 7.98 -8.51 -2.93
C ALA A 126 7.81 -6.99 -3.11
N MET A 127 8.57 -6.36 -4.01
CA MET A 127 8.42 -4.94 -4.30
C MET A 127 7.08 -4.62 -4.97
N GLU A 128 6.65 -5.43 -5.96
CA GLU A 128 5.36 -5.30 -6.64
C GLU A 128 4.20 -5.35 -5.65
N SER A 129 4.19 -6.35 -4.75
CA SER A 129 3.16 -6.48 -3.71
C SER A 129 3.20 -5.32 -2.71
N SER A 130 4.38 -4.85 -2.29
CA SER A 130 4.52 -3.65 -1.45
C SER A 130 3.93 -2.40 -2.12
N MET A 131 4.13 -2.20 -3.43
CA MET A 131 3.49 -1.09 -4.15
C MET A 131 1.97 -1.23 -4.21
N VAL A 132 1.47 -2.45 -4.40
CA VAL A 132 0.02 -2.71 -4.48
C VAL A 132 -0.66 -2.54 -3.13
N PHE A 133 0.00 -2.91 -2.03
CA PHE A 133 -0.53 -2.61 -0.69
C PHE A 133 -0.80 -1.12 -0.48
N LEU A 134 0.00 -0.24 -1.09
CA LEU A 134 -0.12 1.21 -0.95
C LEU A 134 -1.07 1.85 -1.97
N THR A 135 -1.08 1.35 -3.21
CA THR A 135 -1.72 2.03 -4.36
C THR A 135 -2.88 1.25 -4.97
N GLY A 136 -3.10 0.00 -4.57
CA GLY A 136 -4.21 -0.80 -5.08
C GLY A 136 -4.37 -0.96 -6.58
N GLN A 137 -3.25 -1.09 -7.31
CA GLN A 137 -3.12 -1.36 -8.75
C GLN A 137 -3.70 -0.28 -9.68
N ASP A 138 -4.86 0.29 -9.35
CA ASP A 138 -5.64 1.17 -10.21
C ASP A 138 -6.16 2.43 -9.47
N GLU A 139 -5.91 2.55 -8.17
CA GLU A 139 -6.58 3.54 -7.33
C GLU A 139 -5.62 4.50 -6.64
N TYR A 140 -5.94 5.79 -6.62
CA TYR A 140 -5.30 6.71 -5.70
C TYR A 140 -5.85 6.45 -4.29
N LYS A 141 -5.20 5.56 -3.54
CA LYS A 141 -5.55 5.33 -2.13
C LYS A 141 -4.70 6.24 -1.24
N PRO A 142 -5.32 6.96 -0.29
CA PRO A 142 -4.58 7.69 0.73
C PRO A 142 -3.78 6.69 1.58
N LYS A 143 -2.62 7.13 2.10
CA LYS A 143 -1.59 6.30 2.77
C LYS A 143 -2.09 5.22 3.74
N TRP A 144 -3.24 5.44 4.38
CA TRP A 144 -3.81 4.56 5.40
C TRP A 144 -4.77 3.50 4.85
N ARG A 145 -5.18 3.57 3.58
CA ARG A 145 -6.07 2.57 2.95
C ARG A 145 -5.27 1.64 2.06
N ASN A 146 -5.43 0.33 2.24
CA ASN A 146 -4.89 -0.66 1.30
C ASN A 146 -5.68 -0.66 -0.03
N SER A 147 -5.27 -1.55 -0.93
CA SER A 147 -5.97 -1.76 -2.21
C SER A 147 -7.44 -2.16 -2.09
N THR A 148 -7.86 -2.71 -0.96
CA THR A 148 -9.26 -3.08 -0.71
C THR A 148 -10.07 -1.90 -0.14
N GLY A 149 -9.45 -0.73 0.02
CA GLY A 149 -10.05 0.46 0.61
C GLY A 149 -10.14 0.42 2.15
N LYS A 150 -9.58 -0.59 2.80
CA LYS A 150 -9.60 -0.80 4.25
C LYS A 150 -8.32 -0.30 4.91
N TYR A 151 -8.36 -0.07 6.22
CA TYR A 151 -7.18 0.43 6.94
C TYR A 151 -6.10 -0.63 7.01
N LEU A 152 -4.93 -0.36 6.40
CA LEU A 152 -3.76 -1.24 6.49
C LEU A 152 -3.01 -0.95 7.79
N ILE A 153 -2.94 -1.91 8.71
CA ILE A 153 -2.31 -1.70 10.02
C ILE A 153 -0.88 -2.23 10.11
N GLY A 154 -0.45 -3.03 9.14
CA GLY A 154 0.90 -3.57 9.06
C GLY A 154 1.01 -4.71 8.07
N ILE A 155 2.23 -5.12 7.77
CA ILE A 155 2.54 -6.21 6.83
C ILE A 155 3.43 -7.25 7.53
N ILE A 156 3.07 -8.53 7.37
CA ILE A 156 3.84 -9.69 7.84
C ILE A 156 4.57 -10.31 6.64
N GLY A 157 5.88 -10.56 6.76
CA GLY A 157 6.72 -11.14 5.72
C GLY A 157 7.91 -10.25 5.34
N ALA A 158 8.75 -10.60 4.36
CA ALA A 158 8.54 -11.53 3.25
C ALA A 158 9.16 -12.93 3.46
N GLY A 159 9.82 -13.17 4.59
CA GLY A 159 10.53 -14.42 4.93
C GLY A 159 12.00 -14.47 4.51
N GLY A 160 12.47 -13.59 3.63
CA GLY A 160 13.89 -13.46 3.26
C GLY A 160 14.39 -12.02 3.37
N SER A 161 15.55 -11.81 3.99
CA SER A 161 16.03 -10.47 4.37
C SER A 161 16.16 -9.49 3.21
N THR A 162 16.63 -9.94 2.04
CA THR A 162 16.74 -9.10 0.84
C THR A 162 15.37 -8.60 0.38
N MET A 163 14.38 -9.49 0.36
CA MET A 163 13.01 -9.17 -0.05
C MET A 163 12.35 -8.25 0.97
N SER A 164 12.50 -8.52 2.27
CA SER A 164 11.98 -7.68 3.34
C SER A 164 12.60 -6.28 3.30
N LEU A 165 13.92 -6.17 3.08
CA LEU A 165 14.58 -4.86 2.95
C LEU A 165 14.06 -4.08 1.72
N ALA A 166 13.88 -4.77 0.59
CA ALA A 166 13.37 -4.14 -0.62
C ALA A 166 11.92 -3.65 -0.46
N GLY A 167 11.05 -4.47 0.15
CA GLY A 167 9.67 -4.11 0.46
C GLY A 167 9.58 -2.98 1.49
N ALA A 168 10.34 -3.07 2.59
CA ALA A 168 10.33 -2.08 3.66
C ALA A 168 10.75 -0.69 3.17
N ARG A 169 11.69 -0.60 2.22
CA ARG A 169 12.08 0.68 1.60
C ARG A 169 10.93 1.37 0.88
N ILE A 170 10.01 0.60 0.29
CA ILE A 170 8.81 1.14 -0.37
C ILE A 170 7.76 1.55 0.66
N LEU A 171 7.53 0.69 1.66
CA LEU A 171 6.49 0.87 2.68
C LEU A 171 6.80 2.00 3.67
N LEU A 172 8.08 2.19 4.01
CA LEU A 172 8.53 3.24 4.93
C LEU A 172 8.20 4.64 4.42
N LEU A 173 8.15 4.85 3.10
CA LEU A 173 7.76 6.14 2.51
C LEU A 173 6.31 6.55 2.85
N ASN A 174 5.49 5.59 3.31
CA ASN A 174 4.08 5.77 3.61
C ASN A 174 3.73 5.38 5.05
N ASP A 175 4.74 5.30 5.93
CA ASP A 175 4.56 5.00 7.37
C ASP A 175 3.87 3.65 7.64
N VAL A 176 3.98 2.69 6.71
CA VAL A 176 3.46 1.33 6.89
C VAL A 176 4.54 0.44 7.49
N VAL A 177 4.25 -0.16 8.64
CA VAL A 177 5.16 -1.08 9.35
C VAL A 177 5.18 -2.45 8.66
N GLN A 178 6.37 -3.00 8.47
CA GLN A 178 6.60 -4.36 7.98
C GLN A 178 7.47 -5.15 8.98
N GLU A 179 7.00 -6.33 9.37
CA GLU A 179 7.73 -7.26 10.25
C GLU A 179 8.01 -8.57 9.50
N SER A 180 9.27 -9.01 9.51
CA SER A 180 9.75 -10.16 8.71
C SER A 180 9.60 -11.52 9.37
#